data_AF-A0A4W5RE95-F1
#
_entry.id   AF-A0A4W5RE95-F1
#
_cell.length_a   1.000
_cell.length_b   1.000
_cell.length_c   1.000
_cell.angle_alpha   90.00
_cell.angle_beta   90.00
_cell.angle_gamma   90.00
#
_symmetry.space_group_name_H-M   'P 1'
#
loop_
_entity.id
_entity.type
_entity.pdbx_description
1 polymer ?
#
loop_
_entity_poly.entity_id
_entity_poly.type
_entity_poly.pdbx_seq_one_letter_code
_entity_poly.pdbx_strand_id
1 'polypeptide(L)' 'MSEVLDLLLELFQWNLIHGVEGFTSIPRGQLENATRLATVDRMVQQYHEDGAVKITLEILRKMGQNKLADELEKKFPNNV' A
#
# COMPACT_ATOMS: atom_id res chain seq x y z
N MET A 1 -19.53 -1.53 10.55
CA MET A 1 -18.13 -1.66 11.03
C MET A 1 -17.21 -2.32 9.99
N SER A 2 -17.73 -3.07 9.00
CA SER A 2 -16.97 -3.56 7.82
C SER A 2 -16.73 -2.49 6.75
N GLU A 3 -17.72 -1.64 6.47
CA GLU A 3 -17.70 -0.65 5.38
C GLU A 3 -16.50 0.31 5.41
N VAL A 4 -16.07 0.74 6.60
CA VAL A 4 -14.90 1.62 6.75
C VAL A 4 -13.60 0.90 6.40
N LEU A 5 -13.48 -0.38 6.72
CA LEU A 5 -12.28 -1.17 6.40
C LEU A 5 -12.20 -1.41 4.89
N ASP A 6 -13.34 -1.68 4.26
CA ASP A 6 -13.43 -1.90 2.82
C ASP A 6 -13.07 -0.62 2.06
N LEU A 7 -13.58 0.54 2.48
CA LEU A 7 -13.22 1.84 1.89
C LEU A 7 -11.72 2.14 2.05
N LEU A 8 -11.11 1.80 3.18
CA LEU A 8 -9.66 1.99 3.39
C LEU A 8 -8.84 1.12 2.45
N LEU A 9 -9.27 -0.13 2.22
CA LEU A 9 -8.62 -1.02 1.26
C LEU A 9 -8.77 -0.52 -0.17
N GLU A 10 -9.97 -0.10 -0.55
CA GLU A 10 -10.24 0.46 -1.88
C GLU A 10 -9.39 1.70 -2.14
N LEU A 11 -9.30 2.61 -1.17
CA LEU A 11 -8.47 3.81 -1.28
C LEU A 11 -6.97 3.47 -1.37
N PHE A 12 -6.52 2.45 -0.62
CA PHE A 12 -5.15 1.97 -0.69
C PHE A 12 -4.83 1.39 -2.08
N GLN A 13 -5.70 0.52 -2.60
CA GLN A 13 -5.59 -0.05 -3.95
C GLN A 13 -5.68 1.03 -5.04
N TRP A 14 -6.51 2.05 -4.85
CA TRP A 14 -6.61 3.19 -5.76
C TRP A 14 -5.26 3.91 -5.90
N ASN A 15 -4.54 4.14 -4.80
CA ASN A 15 -3.20 4.74 -4.85
C ASN A 15 -2.19 3.83 -5.58
N LEU A 16 -2.26 2.51 -5.40
CA LEU A 16 -1.40 1.57 -6.14
C LEU A 16 -1.65 1.62 -7.66
N ILE A 17 -2.90 1.84 -8.08
CA ILE A 17 -3.31 1.88 -9.49
C ILE A 17 -2.97 3.22 -10.14
N HIS A 18 -3.29 4.32 -9.44
CA HIS A 18 -3.12 5.68 -9.96
C HIS A 18 -1.70 6.23 -9.77
N GLY A 19 -0.89 5.52 -8.99
CA GLY A 19 0.53 5.79 -8.84
C GLY A 19 0.88 6.57 -7.58
N VAL A 20 2.08 6.29 -7.10
CA VAL A 20 2.75 7.02 -6.03
C VAL A 20 4.04 7.56 -6.63
N GLU A 21 4.40 8.80 -6.31
CA GLU A 21 5.62 9.41 -6.84
C GLU A 21 6.83 8.55 -6.49
N GLY A 22 7.69 8.26 -7.47
CA GLY A 22 8.85 7.38 -7.29
C GLY A 22 8.56 5.88 -7.42
N PHE A 23 7.30 5.46 -7.64
CA PHE A 23 6.91 4.06 -7.82
C PHE A 23 6.16 3.81 -9.13
N THR A 24 6.44 2.67 -9.76
CA THR A 24 5.67 2.20 -10.92
C THR A 24 4.30 1.72 -10.48
N SER A 25 3.21 2.16 -11.11
CA SER A 25 1.87 1.72 -10.72
C SER A 25 1.59 0.23 -11.00
N ILE A 26 0.70 -0.36 -10.20
CA ILE A 26 0.18 -1.71 -10.44
C ILE A 26 -1.03 -1.60 -11.39
N PRO A 27 -1.08 -2.39 -12.48
CA PRO A 27 -2.23 -2.35 -13.39
C PRO A 27 -3.56 -2.67 -12.69
N ARG A 28 -4.61 -1.90 -12.98
CA ARG A 28 -5.95 -2.07 -12.39
C ARG A 28 -6.44 -3.53 -12.42
N GLY A 29 -6.30 -4.21 -13.54
CA GLY A 29 -6.75 -5.60 -13.69
C GLY A 29 -6.07 -6.61 -12.75
N GLN A 30 -4.97 -6.24 -12.09
CA GLN A 30 -4.31 -7.08 -11.08
C GLN A 30 -4.85 -6.86 -9.66
N LEU A 31 -5.54 -5.73 -9.42
CA LEU A 31 -6.05 -5.33 -8.11
C LEU A 31 -7.59 -5.25 -8.06
N GLU A 32 -8.26 -5.39 -9.20
CA GLU A 32 -9.73 -5.46 -9.25
C GLU A 32 -10.25 -6.63 -8.41
N ASN A 33 -11.12 -6.32 -7.43
CA ASN A 33 -11.65 -7.27 -6.45
C ASN A 33 -10.58 -8.02 -5.64
N ALA A 34 -9.34 -7.53 -5.60
CA ALA A 34 -8.28 -8.18 -4.86
C ALA A 34 -8.55 -8.09 -3.35
N THR A 35 -8.37 -9.22 -2.67
CA THR A 35 -8.41 -9.24 -1.20
C THR A 35 -7.19 -8.50 -0.64
N ARG A 36 -7.21 -8.23 0.68
CA ARG A 36 -6.05 -7.67 1.39
C ARG A 36 -4.77 -8.48 1.16
N LEU A 37 -4.85 -9.81 1.25
CA LEU A 37 -3.70 -10.70 1.07
C LEU A 37 -3.22 -10.70 -0.39
N ALA A 38 -4.15 -10.80 -1.35
CA ALA A 38 -3.80 -10.72 -2.76
C ALA A 38 -3.13 -9.37 -3.11
N THR A 39 -3.57 -8.28 -2.49
CA THR A 39 -2.96 -6.95 -2.67
C THR A 39 -1.51 -6.94 -2.18
N VAL A 40 -1.24 -7.50 -1.00
CA VAL A 40 0.12 -7.62 -0.45
C VAL A 40 1.00 -8.48 -1.37
N ASP A 41 0.50 -9.62 -1.85
CA ASP A 41 1.24 -10.47 -2.77
C ASP A 41 1.63 -9.73 -4.05
N ARG A 42 0.71 -8.92 -4.61
CA ARG A 42 1.00 -8.07 -5.79
C ARG A 42 2.04 -7.00 -5.50
N MET A 43 1.99 -6.38 -4.32
CA MET A 43 3.00 -5.39 -3.93
C MET A 43 4.38 -6.01 -3.80
N VAL A 44 4.50 -7.18 -3.16
CA VAL A 44 5.79 -7.87 -3.02
C VAL A 44 6.31 -8.34 -4.38
N GLN A 45 5.43 -8.83 -5.27
CA GLN A 45 5.82 -9.19 -6.64
C GLN A 45 6.33 -7.99 -7.44
N GLN A 46 5.70 -6.82 -7.31
CA GLN A 46 6.03 -5.63 -8.10
C GLN A 46 7.23 -4.86 -7.55
N TYR A 47 7.35 -4.76 -6.22
CA TYR A 47 8.29 -3.84 -5.57
C TYR A 47 9.36 -4.55 -4.74
N HIS A 48 9.30 -5.88 -4.64
CA HIS A 48 10.07 -6.66 -3.67
C HIS A 48 9.75 -6.28 -2.22
N GLU A 49 10.32 -6.99 -1.24
CA GLU A 49 9.98 -6.79 0.17
C GLU A 49 10.24 -5.34 0.63
N ASP A 50 11.42 -4.80 0.34
CA ASP A 50 11.80 -3.44 0.76
C ASP A 50 10.96 -2.36 0.06
N GLY A 51 10.72 -2.50 -1.24
CA GLY A 51 9.90 -1.56 -1.98
C GLY A 51 8.42 -1.62 -1.58
N ALA A 52 7.92 -2.80 -1.20
CA ALA A 52 6.56 -2.96 -0.71
C ALA A 52 6.36 -2.24 0.64
N VAL A 53 7.36 -2.26 1.53
CA VAL A 53 7.33 -1.46 2.77
C VAL A 53 7.35 0.03 2.45
N LYS A 54 8.26 0.48 1.58
CA LYS A 54 8.40 1.89 1.20
C LYS A 54 7.11 2.47 0.62
N ILE A 55 6.52 1.80 -0.37
CA ILE A 55 5.27 2.31 -0.96
C ILE A 55 4.11 2.28 0.03
N THR A 56 4.09 1.32 0.96
CA THR A 56 3.08 1.27 2.03
C THR A 56 3.17 2.51 2.92
N LEU A 57 4.39 2.93 3.30
CA LEU A 57 4.61 4.15 4.07
C LEU A 57 4.05 5.37 3.34
N GLU A 58 4.41 5.55 2.07
CA GLU A 58 3.93 6.68 1.24
C GLU A 58 2.41 6.72 1.13
N ILE A 59 1.77 5.57 0.89
CA ILE A 59 0.30 5.51 0.78
C ILE A 59 -0.37 5.80 2.12
N LEU A 60 0.15 5.26 3.23
CA LEU A 60 -0.38 5.56 4.56
C LEU A 60 -0.30 7.05 4.88
N ARG A 61 0.82 7.72 4.54
CA ARG A 61 0.96 9.18 4.68
C ARG A 61 -0.06 9.92 3.83
N LYS A 62 -0.25 9.53 2.55
CA LYS A 62 -1.26 10.12 1.65
C LYS A 62 -2.68 9.97 2.17
N MET A 63 -2.99 8.84 2.82
CA MET A 63 -4.30 8.59 3.44
C MET A 63 -4.47 9.28 4.81
N GLY A 64 -3.48 10.04 5.29
CA GLY A 64 -3.49 10.65 6.63
C GLY A 64 -3.30 9.66 7.78
N GLN A 65 -2.97 8.40 7.49
CA GLN A 65 -2.68 7.34 8.46
C GLN A 65 -1.26 7.44 9.03
N ASN A 66 -0.86 8.65 9.43
CA ASN A 66 0.51 8.98 9.83
C ASN A 66 1.01 8.14 11.00
N LYS A 67 0.15 7.87 11.99
CA LYS A 67 0.50 7.02 13.13
C LYS A 67 0.87 5.59 12.69
N LEU A 68 0.11 5.02 11.75
CA LEU A 68 0.41 3.68 11.23
C LEU A 68 1.70 3.69 10.41
N ALA A 69 1.94 4.76 9.64
CA ALA A 69 3.21 4.93 8.93
C ALA A 69 4.39 5.01 9.90
N ASP A 70 4.31 5.81 10.97
CA ASP A 70 5.35 5.92 12.00
C ASP A 70 5.63 4.57 12.68
N GLU A 71 4.58 3.81 12.99
CA GLU A 71 4.70 2.48 13.61
C GLU A 71 5.33 1.46 12.66
N LEU A 72 5.03 1.54 11.37
CA LEU A 72 5.61 0.68 10.35
C LEU A 72 7.10 1.02 10.14
N GLU A 73 7.42 2.30 10.02
CA GLU A 73 8.79 2.80 9.85
C GLU A 73 9.71 2.36 11.00
N LYS A 74 9.22 2.45 12.25
CA LYS A 74 9.96 1.96 13.43
C LYS A 74 10.24 0.46 13.39
N LYS A 75 9.36 -0.34 12.77
CA LYS A 75 9.54 -1.79 12.63
C LYS A 75 10.52 -2.14 11.52
N PHE A 76 10.66 -1.27 10.52
CA PHE A 76 11.50 -1.47 9.34
C PHE A 76 12.45 -0.29 9.11
N PRO A 77 13.40 -0.03 10.04
CA PRO A 77 14.25 1.16 10.01
C PRO A 77 15.24 1.19 8.84
N ASN A 78 15.50 0.06 8.17
CA ASN A 78 16.42 -0.03 7.03
C ASN A 78 15.74 0.32 5.69
N ASN A 79 14.44 0.58 5.71
CA ASN A 79 13.63 0.77 4.50
C ASN A 79 13.24 2.25 4.30
N VAL A 80 13.97 3.17 4.95
CA VAL A 80 13.79 4.63 4.84
C VAL A 80 14.98 5.24 4.11
#